data_AF-A0A4R3GUG4-F1
#
_entry.id   AF-A0A4R3GUG4-F1
#
_cell.length_a   1.000
_cell.length_b   1.000
_cell.length_c   1.000
_cell.angle_alpha   90.00
_cell.angle_beta   90.00
_cell.angle_gamma   90.00
#
_symmetry.space_group_name_H-M   'P 1'
#
loop_
_entity.id
_entity.type
_entity.pdbx_description
1 polymer ?
#
loop_
_entity_poly.entity_id
_entity_poly.type
_entity_poly.pdbx_seq_one_letter_code
_entity_poly.pdbx_strand_id
1 'polypeptide(L)'
;MTTITSITSTVTASFLGSFVEVVEAFTIILAVGVTQSWRPAFIGTGLALAVLAVLVLVFGPLLALIPIEILQFFIGTLLILFGMRWLRKAILRASGFIALHDEERAFAAETDALARRSADRRADFLAGTAAFKAVLLEGVEVVFIVIATGARPGMLPFATIGALIACIAVLAIGMLVHKPLSSVPENTLKFIVGLMLTAFGIFWVGEGLGTEWPGEDLSLIGIFALLAAFSFAAVKWLRQYYDTHMEPVAR
;
A
#
# COMPACT_ATOMS: atom_id res chain seq x y z
N MET A 1 -20.98 -18.37 0.20
CA MET A 1 -20.51 -19.21 -0.93
C MET A 1 -19.45 -18.43 -1.70
N THR A 2 -18.30 -19.03 -1.99
CA THR A 2 -17.24 -18.41 -2.80
C THR A 2 -17.69 -18.32 -4.26
N THR A 3 -18.16 -17.16 -4.70
CA THR A 3 -18.55 -16.90 -6.09
C THR A 3 -17.35 -16.40 -6.89
N ILE A 4 -17.35 -16.62 -8.21
CA ILE A 4 -16.32 -16.09 -9.12
C ILE A 4 -16.14 -14.58 -8.90
N THR A 5 -17.23 -13.84 -8.73
CA THR A 5 -17.20 -12.40 -8.46
C THR A 5 -16.44 -12.07 -7.16
N SER A 6 -16.65 -12.83 -6.09
CA SER A 6 -15.95 -12.62 -4.81
C SER A 6 -14.46 -12.96 -4.89
N ILE A 7 -14.10 -13.99 -5.66
CA ILE A 7 -12.70 -14.36 -5.88
C ILE A 7 -12.00 -13.28 -6.70
N THR A 8 -12.57 -12.92 -7.85
CA THR A 8 -11.98 -11.92 -8.76
C THR A 8 -11.83 -10.57 -8.09
N SER A 9 -12.83 -10.11 -7.32
CA SER A 9 -12.72 -8.85 -6.56
C SER A 9 -11.63 -8.91 -5.50
N THR A 10 -11.53 -10.01 -4.73
CA THR A 10 -10.47 -10.20 -3.72
C THR A 10 -9.08 -10.20 -4.35
N VAL A 11 -8.88 -10.97 -5.42
CA VAL A 11 -7.61 -11.04 -6.16
C VAL A 11 -7.25 -9.66 -6.70
N THR A 12 -8.21 -8.96 -7.30
CA THR A 12 -7.97 -7.65 -7.91
C THR A 12 -7.62 -6.60 -6.86
N ALA A 13 -8.34 -6.56 -5.74
CA ALA A 13 -8.08 -5.63 -4.65
C ALA A 13 -6.69 -5.86 -4.04
N SER A 14 -6.36 -7.12 -3.75
CA SER A 14 -5.05 -7.50 -3.20
C SER A 14 -3.92 -7.23 -4.20
N PHE A 15 -4.13 -7.52 -5.48
CA PHE A 15 -3.17 -7.24 -6.55
C PHE A 15 -2.88 -5.74 -6.65
N LEU A 16 -3.92 -4.90 -6.80
CA LEU A 16 -3.75 -3.46 -6.99
C LEU A 16 -3.10 -2.79 -5.78
N GLY A 17 -3.51 -3.18 -4.56
CA GLY A 17 -2.90 -2.69 -3.34
C GLY A 17 -1.44 -3.11 -3.23
N SER A 18 -1.14 -4.40 -3.38
CA SER A 18 0.22 -4.91 -3.25
C SER A 18 1.15 -4.43 -4.37
N PHE A 19 0.61 -4.15 -5.55
CA PHE A 19 1.41 -3.69 -6.69
C PHE A 19 2.11 -2.37 -6.39
N VAL A 20 1.41 -1.43 -5.74
CA VAL A 20 1.97 -0.13 -5.37
C VAL A 20 3.09 -0.27 -4.35
N GLU A 21 2.84 -0.98 -3.26
CA GLU A 21 3.83 -1.15 -2.19
C GLU A 21 5.08 -1.88 -2.69
N VAL A 22 4.90 -2.88 -3.57
CA VAL A 22 6.05 -3.59 -4.15
C VAL A 22 6.81 -2.69 -5.13
N VAL A 23 6.15 -1.78 -5.86
CA VAL A 23 6.84 -0.78 -6.69
C VAL A 23 7.72 0.12 -5.82
N GLU A 24 7.20 0.63 -4.70
CA GLU A 24 7.97 1.50 -3.79
C GLU A 24 9.17 0.76 -3.17
N ALA A 25 8.95 -0.46 -2.68
CA ALA A 25 10.02 -1.29 -2.16
C ALA A 25 11.09 -1.55 -3.22
N PHE A 26 10.66 -1.86 -4.45
CA PHE A 26 11.55 -2.13 -5.58
C PHE A 26 12.36 -0.88 -5.96
N THR A 27 11.76 0.30 -6.01
CA THR A 27 12.45 1.55 -6.30
C THR A 27 13.61 1.79 -5.32
N ILE A 28 13.38 1.57 -4.02
CA ILE A 28 14.44 1.74 -3.01
C ILE A 28 15.51 0.66 -3.14
N ILE A 29 15.15 -0.60 -3.35
CA ILE A 29 16.12 -1.68 -3.58
C ILE A 29 17.00 -1.37 -4.80
N LEU A 30 16.40 -0.89 -5.89
CA LEU A 30 17.10 -0.51 -7.10
C LEU A 30 18.04 0.66 -6.83
N ALA A 31 17.60 1.67 -6.06
CA ALA A 31 18.44 2.82 -5.69
C ALA A 31 19.68 2.36 -4.91
N VAL A 32 19.49 1.47 -3.94
CA VAL A 32 20.58 0.88 -3.15
C VAL A 32 21.52 0.03 -4.02
N GLY A 33 20.96 -0.82 -4.88
CA GLY A 33 21.73 -1.72 -5.74
C GLY A 33 22.58 -1.00 -6.77
N VAL A 34 22.06 0.08 -7.36
CA VAL A 34 22.75 0.87 -8.40
C VAL A 34 23.81 1.82 -7.81
N THR A 35 23.58 2.38 -6.61
CA THR A 35 24.50 3.38 -6.03
C THR A 35 25.62 2.80 -5.19
N GLN A 36 25.35 1.71 -4.47
CA GLN A 36 26.28 1.17 -3.50
C GLN A 36 26.76 -0.22 -3.95
N SER A 37 25.96 -1.24 -3.67
CA SER A 37 26.23 -2.61 -4.12
C SER A 37 24.98 -3.50 -3.97
N TRP A 38 24.83 -4.46 -4.88
CA TRP A 38 23.70 -5.40 -4.89
C TRP A 38 23.70 -6.39 -3.73
N ARG A 39 24.89 -6.73 -3.19
CA ARG A 39 25.02 -7.68 -2.08
C ARG A 39 24.27 -7.23 -0.81
N PRO A 40 24.55 -6.05 -0.23
CA PRO A 40 23.81 -5.57 0.94
C PRO A 40 22.34 -5.31 0.64
N ALA A 41 21.98 -4.88 -0.59
CA ALA A 41 20.59 -4.73 -1.00
C ALA A 41 19.82 -6.06 -0.87
N PHE A 42 20.35 -7.15 -1.45
CA PHE A 42 19.71 -8.47 -1.37
C PHE A 42 19.74 -9.07 0.04
N ILE A 43 20.80 -8.84 0.82
CA ILE A 43 20.86 -9.27 2.22
C ILE A 43 19.78 -8.57 3.04
N GLY A 44 19.65 -7.24 2.89
CA GLY A 44 18.62 -6.45 3.56
C GLY A 44 17.21 -6.91 3.19
N THR A 45 16.93 -7.10 1.90
CA THR A 45 15.67 -7.64 1.40
C THR A 45 15.39 -9.04 1.95
N GLY A 46 16.36 -9.95 1.89
CA GLY A 46 16.21 -11.32 2.38
C GLY A 46 15.91 -11.38 3.88
N LEU A 47 16.61 -10.57 4.68
CA LEU A 47 16.34 -10.46 6.12
C LEU A 47 14.94 -9.89 6.41
N ALA A 48 14.51 -8.88 5.66
CA ALA A 48 13.17 -8.30 5.82
C ALA A 48 12.08 -9.31 5.48
N LEU A 49 12.22 -10.05 4.36
CA LEU A 49 11.29 -11.12 3.99
C LEU A 49 11.27 -12.25 5.03
N ALA A 50 12.41 -12.63 5.60
CA ALA A 50 12.47 -13.61 6.68
C ALA A 50 11.71 -13.14 7.92
N VAL A 51 11.87 -11.87 8.32
CA VAL A 51 11.12 -11.26 9.42
C VAL A 51 9.63 -11.25 9.12
N LEU A 52 9.22 -10.81 7.93
CA LEU A 52 7.81 -10.83 7.51
C LEU A 52 7.22 -12.25 7.54
N ALA A 53 7.96 -13.25 7.04
CA ALA A 53 7.53 -14.64 7.09
C ALA A 53 7.35 -15.13 8.53
N VAL A 54 8.28 -14.82 9.43
CA VAL A 54 8.14 -15.14 10.86
C VAL A 54 6.91 -14.46 11.46
N LEU A 55 6.69 -13.17 11.17
CA LEU A 55 5.51 -12.44 11.64
C LEU A 55 4.23 -13.12 11.15
N VAL A 56 4.10 -13.45 9.87
CA VAL A 56 2.92 -14.10 9.31
C VAL A 56 2.71 -15.51 9.90
N LEU A 57 3.77 -16.30 10.04
CA LEU A 57 3.69 -17.67 10.58
C LEU A 57 3.32 -17.69 12.06
N VAL A 58 3.76 -16.70 12.84
CA VAL A 58 3.44 -16.58 14.26
C VAL A 58 2.06 -15.96 14.46
N PHE A 59 1.79 -14.81 13.85
CA PHE A 59 0.55 -14.06 14.08
C PHE A 59 -0.64 -14.62 13.29
N GLY A 60 -0.43 -15.21 12.10
CA GLY A 60 -1.52 -15.76 11.28
C GLY A 60 -2.40 -16.77 12.03
N PRO A 61 -1.83 -17.83 12.64
CA PRO A 61 -2.59 -18.78 13.45
C PRO A 61 -3.22 -18.14 14.70
N LEU A 62 -2.53 -17.18 15.33
CA LEU A 62 -3.04 -16.48 16.50
C LEU A 62 -4.29 -15.65 16.17
N LEU A 63 -4.36 -15.04 14.98
CA LEU A 63 -5.55 -14.30 14.54
C LEU A 63 -6.77 -15.21 14.37
N ALA A 64 -6.58 -16.49 14.02
CA ALA A 64 -7.68 -17.45 13.89
C ALA A 64 -8.31 -17.86 15.23
N LEU A 65 -7.64 -17.58 16.35
CA LEU A 65 -8.15 -17.83 17.70
C LEU A 65 -9.02 -16.68 18.23
N ILE A 66 -8.97 -15.51 17.57
CA ILE A 66 -9.69 -14.32 17.99
C ILE A 66 -11.12 -14.36 17.42
N PRO A 67 -12.15 -14.05 18.24
CA PRO A 67 -13.52 -13.90 17.75
C PRO A 67 -13.61 -12.95 16.56
N ILE A 68 -14.43 -13.30 15.57
CA ILE A 68 -14.49 -12.57 14.30
C ILE A 68 -14.92 -11.11 14.49
N GLU A 69 -15.78 -10.83 15.48
CA GLU A 69 -16.30 -9.50 15.78
C GLU A 69 -15.17 -8.59 16.31
N ILE A 70 -14.33 -9.13 17.20
CA ILE A 70 -13.14 -8.45 17.72
C ILE A 70 -12.16 -8.19 16.59
N LEU A 71 -11.93 -9.20 15.75
CA LEU A 71 -11.04 -9.10 14.60
C LEU A 71 -11.52 -8.01 13.62
N GLN A 72 -12.81 -8.00 13.29
CA GLN A 72 -13.45 -7.01 12.42
C GLN A 72 -13.34 -5.60 13.00
N PHE A 73 -13.59 -5.42 14.29
CA PHE A 73 -13.46 -4.11 14.93
C PHE A 73 -12.02 -3.57 14.87
N PHE A 74 -11.04 -4.37 15.31
CA PHE A 74 -9.64 -3.93 15.36
C PHE A 74 -9.03 -3.74 13.98
N ILE A 75 -9.20 -4.71 13.08
CA ILE A 75 -8.69 -4.60 11.70
C ILE A 75 -9.46 -3.52 10.95
N GLY A 76 -10.78 -3.42 11.11
CA GLY A 76 -11.58 -2.36 10.52
C GLY A 76 -11.08 -0.98 10.93
N THR A 77 -10.77 -0.80 12.22
CA THR A 77 -10.16 0.43 12.73
C THR A 77 -8.80 0.71 12.08
N LEU A 78 -7.92 -0.30 12.00
CA LEU A 78 -6.63 -0.16 11.33
C LEU A 78 -6.80 0.21 9.85
N LEU A 79 -7.76 -0.39 9.15
CA LEU A 79 -8.06 -0.10 7.76
C LEU A 79 -8.54 1.33 7.54
N ILE A 80 -9.37 1.85 8.45
CA ILE A 80 -9.74 3.27 8.43
C ILE A 80 -8.49 4.13 8.63
N LEU A 81 -7.64 3.82 9.61
CA LEU A 81 -6.44 4.63 9.89
C LEU A 81 -5.44 4.64 8.73
N PHE A 82 -5.15 3.48 8.13
CA PHE A 82 -4.27 3.38 6.96
C PHE A 82 -4.92 3.97 5.71
N GLY A 83 -6.17 3.58 5.41
CA GLY A 83 -6.94 4.10 4.28
C GLY A 83 -7.05 5.62 4.31
N MET A 84 -7.33 6.21 5.47
CA MET A 84 -7.41 7.67 5.63
C MET A 84 -6.06 8.37 5.48
N ARG A 85 -4.95 7.75 5.91
CA ARG A 85 -3.61 8.33 5.70
C ARG A 85 -3.30 8.44 4.21
N TRP A 86 -3.60 7.38 3.45
CA TRP A 86 -3.41 7.37 2.01
C TRP A 86 -4.39 8.30 1.30
N LEU A 87 -5.68 8.19 1.62
CA LEU A 87 -6.74 9.00 1.01
C LEU A 87 -6.51 10.49 1.24
N ARG A 88 -6.11 10.91 2.45
CA ARG A 88 -5.75 12.30 2.74
C ARG A 88 -4.59 12.78 1.85
N LYS A 89 -3.50 12.01 1.78
CA LYS A 89 -2.34 12.37 0.94
C LYS A 89 -2.77 12.43 -0.53
N ALA A 90 -3.55 11.48 -1.00
CA ALA A 90 -4.00 11.40 -2.38
C ALA A 90 -4.94 12.56 -2.75
N ILE A 91 -5.88 12.95 -1.88
CA ILE A 91 -6.74 14.13 -2.05
C ILE A 91 -5.89 15.40 -2.15
N LEU A 92 -4.93 15.59 -1.23
CA LEU A 92 -4.06 16.77 -1.23
C LEU A 92 -3.20 16.85 -2.50
N ARG A 93 -2.64 15.71 -2.94
CA ARG A 93 -1.89 15.61 -4.19
C ARG A 93 -2.76 15.90 -5.43
N ALA A 94 -3.96 15.33 -5.48
CA ALA A 94 -4.90 15.58 -6.58
C ALA A 94 -5.42 17.03 -6.62
N SER A 95 -5.46 17.70 -5.48
CA SER A 95 -5.87 19.11 -5.37
C SER A 95 -4.76 20.13 -5.68
N GLY A 96 -3.50 19.70 -5.83
CA GLY A 96 -2.35 20.57 -6.14
C GLY A 96 -1.60 21.11 -4.91
N PHE A 97 -2.09 20.87 -3.69
CA PHE A 97 -1.45 21.32 -2.45
C PHE A 97 -0.14 20.60 -2.11
N ILE A 98 0.01 19.35 -2.57
CA ILE A 98 1.23 18.56 -2.41
C ILE A 98 1.64 18.10 -3.81
N ALA A 99 2.94 18.14 -4.11
CA ALA A 99 3.46 17.59 -5.36
C ALA A 99 3.07 16.10 -5.50
N LEU A 100 2.74 15.69 -6.73
CA LEU A 100 2.52 14.29 -7.05
C LEU A 100 3.76 13.48 -6.65
N HIS A 101 3.54 12.28 -6.10
CA HIS A 101 4.66 11.38 -5.87
C HIS A 101 5.21 10.90 -7.21
N ASP A 102 6.52 10.86 -7.28
CA ASP A 102 7.28 10.59 -8.48
C ASP A 102 8.44 9.67 -8.08
N GLU A 103 8.36 8.42 -8.53
CA GLU A 103 9.34 7.37 -8.25
C GLU A 103 10.73 7.74 -8.77
N GLU A 104 10.85 8.50 -9.87
CA GLU A 104 12.16 8.96 -10.35
C GLU A 104 12.78 9.98 -9.38
N ARG A 105 11.96 10.86 -8.81
CA ARG A 105 12.44 11.82 -7.80
C ARG A 105 12.76 11.12 -6.48
N ALA A 106 11.95 10.15 -6.06
CA ALA A 106 12.22 9.35 -4.87
C ALA A 106 13.53 8.57 -5.03
N PHE A 107 13.70 7.91 -6.19
CA PHE A 107 14.95 7.25 -6.56
C PHE A 107 16.14 8.22 -6.57
N ALA A 108 16.02 9.37 -7.20
CA ALA A 108 17.09 10.37 -7.26
C ALA A 108 17.48 10.91 -5.87
N ALA A 109 16.49 11.14 -5.00
CA ALA A 109 16.73 11.59 -3.63
C ALA A 109 17.43 10.53 -2.78
N GLU A 110 16.99 9.27 -2.86
CA GLU A 110 17.64 8.16 -2.15
C GLU A 110 19.05 7.89 -2.69
N THR A 111 19.23 7.97 -4.01
CA THR A 111 20.55 7.80 -4.63
C THR A 111 21.54 8.88 -4.21
N ASP A 112 21.12 10.16 -4.14
CA ASP A 112 21.96 11.25 -3.62
C ASP A 112 22.27 11.08 -2.12
N ALA A 113 21.28 10.67 -1.31
CA ALA A 113 21.47 10.43 0.11
C ALA A 113 22.47 9.30 0.39
N LEU A 114 22.41 8.22 -0.39
CA LEU A 114 23.35 7.10 -0.33
C LEU A 114 24.73 7.49 -0.88
N ALA A 115 24.79 8.20 -2.00
CA ALA A 115 26.04 8.66 -2.60
C ALA A 115 26.85 9.55 -1.64
N ARG A 116 26.20 10.46 -0.90
CA ARG A 116 26.85 11.29 0.12
C ARG A 116 27.43 10.49 1.29
N ARG A 117 26.91 9.29 1.55
CA ARG A 117 27.35 8.38 2.62
C ARG A 117 28.26 7.27 2.12
N SER A 118 28.50 7.20 0.80
CA SER A 118 29.25 6.11 0.16
C SER A 118 30.72 6.03 0.54
N ALA A 119 31.32 7.15 1.00
CA ALA A 119 32.71 7.20 1.46
C ALA A 119 32.90 6.66 2.89
N ASP A 120 31.82 6.36 3.61
CA ASP A 120 31.90 5.79 4.96
C ASP A 120 32.20 4.28 4.88
N ARG A 121 33.01 3.78 5.82
CA ARG A 121 33.32 2.36 5.96
C ARG A 121 32.07 1.51 6.28
N ARG A 122 30.98 2.17 6.70
CA ARG A 122 29.67 1.58 7.01
C ARG A 122 28.66 1.68 5.87
N ALA A 123 29.05 2.14 4.68
CA ALA A 123 28.13 2.39 3.59
C ALA A 123 27.34 1.13 3.17
N ASP A 124 27.98 -0.04 3.11
CA ASP A 124 27.31 -1.31 2.81
C ASP A 124 26.27 -1.69 3.88
N PHE A 125 26.56 -1.43 5.15
CA PHE A 125 25.61 -1.68 6.23
C PHE A 125 24.41 -0.73 6.14
N LEU A 126 24.66 0.56 5.90
CA LEU A 126 23.60 1.56 5.75
C LEU A 126 22.70 1.25 4.54
N ALA A 127 23.30 0.90 3.40
CA ALA A 127 22.62 0.41 2.21
C ALA A 127 21.73 -0.81 2.51
N GLY A 128 22.27 -1.82 3.20
CA GLY A 128 21.50 -3.00 3.61
C GLY A 128 20.35 -2.65 4.55
N THR A 129 20.55 -1.73 5.50
CA THR A 129 19.48 -1.28 6.40
C THR A 129 18.40 -0.46 5.69
N ALA A 130 18.74 0.30 4.64
CA ALA A 130 17.78 1.03 3.84
C ALA A 130 16.86 0.07 3.08
N ALA A 131 17.45 -0.90 2.37
CA ALA A 131 16.70 -1.96 1.68
C ALA A 131 15.85 -2.79 2.66
N PHE A 132 16.41 -3.17 3.81
CA PHE A 132 15.67 -3.88 4.86
C PHE A 132 14.45 -3.08 5.35
N LYS A 133 14.63 -1.80 5.65
CA LYS A 133 13.54 -0.94 6.15
C LYS A 133 12.46 -0.75 5.11
N ALA A 134 12.83 -0.50 3.85
CA ALA A 134 11.90 -0.39 2.75
C ALA A 134 11.05 -1.65 2.63
N VAL A 135 11.69 -2.82 2.45
CA VAL A 135 10.97 -4.09 2.28
C VAL A 135 10.12 -4.44 3.49
N LEU A 136 10.60 -4.17 4.71
CA LEU A 136 9.83 -4.44 5.91
C LEU A 136 8.61 -3.51 6.01
N LEU A 137 8.75 -2.22 5.72
CA LEU A 137 7.67 -1.25 5.82
C LEU A 137 6.58 -1.55 4.77
N GLU A 138 6.97 -1.57 3.49
CA GLU A 138 6.07 -1.84 2.38
C GLU A 138 5.48 -3.25 2.47
N GLY A 139 6.29 -4.24 2.88
CA GLY A 139 5.84 -5.62 3.05
C GLY A 139 4.83 -5.80 4.18
N VAL A 140 4.91 -4.99 5.25
CA VAL A 140 3.85 -4.96 6.28
C VAL A 140 2.56 -4.39 5.70
N GLU A 141 2.60 -3.35 4.88
CA GLU A 141 1.42 -2.80 4.20
C GLU A 141 0.78 -3.84 3.25
N VAL A 142 1.59 -4.60 2.50
CA VAL A 142 1.12 -5.75 1.71
C VAL A 142 0.41 -6.79 2.58
N VAL A 143 0.97 -7.17 3.74
CA VAL A 143 0.35 -8.12 4.65
C VAL A 143 -1.01 -7.60 5.16
N PHE A 144 -1.09 -6.32 5.52
CA PHE A 144 -2.36 -5.69 5.91
C PHE A 144 -3.40 -5.73 4.79
N ILE A 145 -3.01 -5.45 3.54
CA ILE A 145 -3.90 -5.52 2.38
C ILE A 145 -4.41 -6.94 2.16
N VAL A 146 -3.54 -7.94 2.24
CA VAL A 146 -3.91 -9.37 2.08
C VAL A 146 -4.89 -9.80 3.17
N ILE A 147 -4.63 -9.43 4.43
CA ILE A 147 -5.54 -9.75 5.54
C ILE A 147 -6.88 -9.06 5.34
N ALA A 148 -6.90 -7.77 5.01
CA ALA A 148 -8.11 -7.00 4.83
C ALA A 148 -8.98 -7.50 3.69
N THR A 149 -8.38 -7.74 2.52
CA THR A 149 -9.09 -8.21 1.33
C THR A 149 -9.48 -9.69 1.44
N GLY A 150 -8.64 -10.49 2.09
CA GLY A 150 -8.81 -11.94 2.25
C GLY A 150 -9.59 -12.36 3.50
N ALA A 151 -10.11 -11.41 4.27
CA ALA A 151 -10.65 -11.68 5.58
C ALA A 151 -11.95 -12.50 5.62
N ARG A 152 -12.67 -12.59 4.50
CA ARG A 152 -13.83 -13.49 4.41
C ARG A 152 -13.37 -14.94 4.56
N PRO A 153 -14.14 -15.81 5.22
CA PRO A 153 -13.80 -17.23 5.34
C PRO A 153 -13.47 -17.84 3.97
N GLY A 154 -12.26 -18.42 3.86
CA GLY A 154 -11.78 -19.05 2.63
C GLY A 154 -11.23 -18.11 1.55
N MET A 155 -11.18 -16.79 1.78
CA MET A 155 -10.68 -15.82 0.78
C MET A 155 -9.20 -15.49 0.90
N LEU A 156 -8.59 -15.73 2.06
CA LEU A 156 -7.18 -15.43 2.32
C LEU A 156 -6.20 -16.04 1.29
N PRO A 157 -6.38 -17.29 0.79
CA PRO A 157 -5.53 -17.84 -0.27
C PRO A 157 -5.61 -17.04 -1.58
N PHE A 158 -6.79 -16.56 -1.95
CA PHE A 158 -6.99 -15.78 -3.17
C PHE A 158 -6.39 -14.38 -3.05
N ALA A 159 -6.51 -13.74 -1.88
CA ALA A 159 -5.83 -12.48 -1.60
C ALA A 159 -4.31 -12.66 -1.67
N THR A 160 -3.78 -13.75 -1.12
CA THR A 160 -2.35 -14.08 -1.18
C THR A 160 -1.88 -14.26 -2.63
N ILE A 161 -2.66 -14.96 -3.46
CA ILE A 161 -2.37 -15.11 -4.90
C ILE A 161 -2.32 -13.75 -5.60
N GLY A 162 -3.27 -12.85 -5.31
CA GLY A 162 -3.26 -11.48 -5.86
C GLY A 162 -1.98 -10.72 -5.52
N ALA A 163 -1.55 -10.76 -4.26
CA ALA A 163 -0.31 -10.12 -3.81
C ALA A 163 0.95 -10.75 -4.44
N LEU A 164 0.99 -12.08 -4.57
CA LEU A 164 2.09 -12.79 -5.22
C LEU A 164 2.20 -12.44 -6.71
N ILE A 165 1.07 -12.37 -7.42
CA ILE A 165 1.04 -11.97 -8.83
C ILE A 165 1.56 -10.53 -8.97
N ALA A 166 1.16 -9.62 -8.09
CA ALA A 166 1.66 -8.25 -8.09
C ALA A 166 3.18 -8.22 -7.87
N CYS A 167 3.69 -8.96 -6.89
CA CYS A 167 5.12 -9.05 -6.61
C CYS A 167 5.92 -9.57 -7.81
N ILE A 168 5.47 -10.69 -8.41
CA ILE A 168 6.13 -11.27 -9.59
C ILE A 168 6.08 -10.30 -10.77
N ALA A 169 4.96 -9.62 -10.99
CA ALA A 169 4.81 -8.65 -12.07
C ALA A 169 5.79 -7.48 -11.91
N VAL A 170 5.88 -6.90 -10.71
CA VAL A 170 6.82 -5.80 -10.44
C VAL A 170 8.27 -6.24 -10.62
N LEU A 171 8.64 -7.41 -10.09
CA LEU A 171 10.00 -7.94 -10.28
C LEU A 171 10.31 -8.20 -11.75
N ALA A 172 9.38 -8.78 -12.52
CA ALA A 172 9.56 -9.05 -13.94
C ALA A 172 9.72 -7.75 -14.76
N ILE A 173 8.86 -6.76 -14.52
CA ILE A 173 8.94 -5.47 -15.20
C ILE A 173 10.21 -4.72 -14.78
N GLY A 174 10.54 -4.74 -13.50
CA GLY A 174 11.75 -4.12 -12.95
C GLY A 174 13.04 -4.70 -13.53
N MET A 175 13.09 -6.03 -13.71
CA MET A 175 14.21 -6.72 -14.39
C MET A 175 14.31 -6.39 -15.88
N LEU A 176 13.21 -6.05 -16.56
CA LEU A 176 13.24 -5.65 -17.97
C LEU A 176 13.68 -4.18 -18.11
N VAL A 177 13.14 -3.31 -17.24
CA VAL A 177 13.25 -1.86 -17.38
C VAL A 177 14.52 -1.31 -16.72
N HIS A 178 15.04 -1.94 -15.67
CA HIS A 178 16.22 -1.51 -14.90
C HIS A 178 16.18 -0.04 -14.43
N LYS A 179 14.99 0.53 -14.31
CA LYS A 179 14.72 1.92 -13.87
C LYS A 179 13.54 1.91 -12.88
N PRO A 180 13.41 2.95 -12.03
CA PRO A 180 12.21 3.12 -11.21
C PRO A 180 10.96 3.11 -12.09
N LEU A 181 9.87 2.50 -11.59
CA LEU A 181 8.63 2.29 -12.34
C LEU A 181 7.74 3.54 -12.30
N SER A 182 8.29 4.67 -12.75
CA SER A 182 7.65 5.99 -12.77
C SER A 182 6.41 6.09 -13.67
N SER A 183 6.22 5.13 -14.58
CA SER A 183 5.05 5.05 -15.45
C SER A 183 3.81 4.48 -14.75
N VAL A 184 3.95 3.94 -13.54
CA VAL A 184 2.82 3.42 -12.76
C VAL A 184 2.00 4.58 -12.19
N PRO A 185 0.66 4.59 -12.36
CA PRO A 185 -0.21 5.63 -11.80
C PRO A 185 -0.41 5.45 -10.29
N GLU A 186 0.67 5.45 -9.51
CA GLU A 186 0.71 5.16 -8.07
C GLU A 186 -0.20 6.12 -7.27
N ASN A 187 -0.20 7.41 -7.60
CA ASN A 187 -1.12 8.37 -6.99
C ASN A 187 -2.60 7.98 -7.15
N THR A 188 -2.99 7.48 -8.32
CA THR A 188 -4.36 7.02 -8.60
C THR A 188 -4.65 5.71 -7.86
N LEU A 189 -3.70 4.78 -7.86
CA LEU A 189 -3.84 3.51 -7.15
C LEU A 189 -3.99 3.74 -5.64
N LYS A 190 -3.15 4.57 -5.01
CA LYS A 190 -3.29 4.92 -3.59
C LYS A 190 -4.60 5.66 -3.27
N PHE A 191 -5.12 6.44 -4.20
CA PHE A 191 -6.46 7.05 -4.05
C PHE A 191 -7.55 5.98 -4.02
N ILE A 192 -7.57 5.07 -5.01
CA ILE A 192 -8.57 4.01 -5.13
C ILE A 192 -8.44 3.03 -3.96
N VAL A 193 -7.24 2.55 -3.68
CA VAL A 193 -6.99 1.60 -2.58
C VAL A 193 -7.28 2.28 -1.24
N GLY A 194 -6.90 3.55 -1.05
CA GLY A 194 -7.26 4.32 0.14
C GLY A 194 -8.77 4.43 0.36
N LEU A 195 -9.55 4.66 -0.71
CA LEU A 195 -11.01 4.60 -0.67
C LEU A 195 -11.52 3.21 -0.29
N MET A 196 -10.99 2.16 -0.92
CA MET A 196 -11.40 0.78 -0.66
C MET A 196 -11.12 0.37 0.80
N LEU A 197 -9.92 0.62 1.31
CA LEU A 197 -9.54 0.31 2.69
C LEU A 197 -10.40 1.09 3.68
N THR A 198 -10.66 2.37 3.43
CA THR A 198 -11.52 3.19 4.30
C THR A 198 -12.96 2.68 4.28
N ALA A 199 -13.50 2.34 3.11
CA ALA A 199 -14.87 1.81 2.99
C ALA A 199 -15.03 0.46 3.69
N PHE A 200 -14.11 -0.48 3.44
CA PHE A 200 -14.07 -1.77 4.13
C PHE A 200 -13.89 -1.60 5.63
N GLY A 201 -13.02 -0.67 6.05
CA GLY A 201 -12.79 -0.40 7.46
C GLY A 201 -14.06 0.10 8.18
N ILE A 202 -14.81 1.01 7.57
CA ILE A 202 -16.11 1.46 8.12
C ILE A 202 -17.09 0.30 8.21
N PHE A 203 -17.23 -0.47 7.13
CA PHE A 203 -18.12 -1.64 7.10
C PHE A 203 -17.79 -2.64 8.23
N TRP A 204 -16.50 -2.94 8.40
CA TRP A 204 -15.99 -3.85 9.41
C TRP A 204 -16.11 -3.35 10.85
N VAL A 205 -15.89 -2.06 11.09
CA VAL A 205 -16.14 -1.48 12.42
C VAL A 205 -17.62 -1.58 12.77
N GLY A 206 -18.52 -1.37 11.79
CA GLY A 206 -19.96 -1.56 12.00
C GLY A 206 -20.32 -3.00 12.38
N GLU A 207 -19.85 -3.98 11.59
CA GLU A 207 -20.06 -5.41 11.86
C GLU A 207 -19.46 -5.84 13.20
N GLY A 208 -18.24 -5.41 13.51
CA GLY A 208 -17.58 -5.72 14.78
C GLY A 208 -18.24 -5.11 16.01
N LEU A 209 -19.06 -4.07 15.83
CA LEU A 209 -19.92 -3.50 16.89
C LEU A 209 -21.31 -4.16 16.95
N GLY A 210 -21.60 -5.14 16.09
CA GLY A 210 -22.90 -5.81 16.01
C GLY A 210 -23.96 -5.00 15.25
N THR A 211 -23.57 -4.07 14.38
CA THR A 211 -24.51 -3.29 13.57
C THR A 211 -24.91 -4.08 12.33
N GLU A 212 -26.20 -4.36 12.18
CA GLU A 212 -26.73 -4.98 10.96
C GLU A 212 -26.79 -3.95 9.82
N TRP A 213 -25.97 -4.14 8.79
CA TRP A 213 -25.99 -3.26 7.63
C TRP A 213 -27.20 -3.51 6.73
N PRO A 214 -27.89 -2.46 6.26
CA PRO A 214 -29.01 -2.61 5.32
C PRO A 214 -28.51 -3.20 4.00
N GLY A 215 -29.04 -4.38 3.64
CA GLY A 215 -28.61 -5.11 2.44
C GLY A 215 -27.29 -5.88 2.60
N GLU A 216 -26.86 -6.14 3.84
CA GLU A 216 -25.64 -6.89 4.17
C GLU A 216 -24.42 -6.32 3.43
N ASP A 217 -23.79 -7.12 2.56
CA ASP A 217 -22.64 -6.76 1.74
C ASP A 217 -22.90 -5.59 0.76
N LEU A 218 -24.15 -5.35 0.35
CA LEU A 218 -24.47 -4.26 -0.59
C LEU A 218 -24.24 -2.88 0.03
N SER A 219 -24.31 -2.78 1.35
CA SER A 219 -24.00 -1.55 2.08
C SER A 219 -22.59 -1.04 1.81
N LEU A 220 -21.63 -1.94 1.55
CA LEU A 220 -20.26 -1.59 1.20
C LEU A 220 -20.18 -0.73 -0.08
N ILE A 221 -21.05 -1.01 -1.07
CA ILE A 221 -21.13 -0.20 -2.29
C ILE A 221 -21.63 1.20 -1.96
N GLY A 222 -22.62 1.31 -1.06
CA GLY A 222 -23.14 2.59 -0.57
C GLY A 222 -22.07 3.40 0.18
N ILE A 223 -21.35 2.77 1.11
CA ILE A 223 -20.25 3.38 1.87
C ILE A 223 -19.16 3.86 0.91
N PHE A 224 -18.75 3.01 -0.04
CA PHE A 224 -17.74 3.36 -1.04
C PHE A 224 -18.20 4.52 -1.92
N ALA A 225 -19.44 4.51 -2.40
CA ALA A 225 -19.99 5.59 -3.22
C ALA A 225 -20.05 6.93 -2.48
N LEU A 226 -20.45 6.92 -1.20
CA LEU A 226 -20.46 8.11 -0.35
C LEU A 226 -19.05 8.65 -0.11
N LEU A 227 -18.09 7.79 0.23
CA LEU A 227 -16.69 8.17 0.42
C LEU A 227 -16.05 8.70 -0.87
N ALA A 228 -16.35 8.07 -2.01
CA ALA A 228 -15.88 8.53 -3.31
C ALA A 228 -16.45 9.91 -3.63
N ALA A 229 -17.77 10.11 -3.49
CA ALA A 229 -18.43 11.40 -3.71
C ALA A 229 -17.84 12.50 -2.80
N PHE A 230 -17.65 12.20 -1.52
CA PHE A 230 -17.00 13.12 -0.58
C PHE A 230 -15.56 13.44 -1.01
N SER A 231 -14.78 12.45 -1.39
CA SER A 231 -13.38 12.62 -1.79
C SER A 231 -13.26 13.46 -3.07
N PHE A 232 -14.11 13.23 -4.07
CA PHE A 232 -14.17 14.06 -5.28
C PHE A 232 -14.60 15.49 -4.99
N ALA A 233 -15.60 15.68 -4.11
CA ALA A 233 -16.01 17.01 -3.67
C ALA A 233 -14.87 17.74 -2.94
N ALA A 234 -14.16 17.04 -2.05
CA ALA A 234 -13.01 17.58 -1.33
C ALA A 234 -11.87 17.98 -2.28
N VAL A 235 -11.52 17.13 -3.25
CA VAL A 235 -10.51 17.47 -4.28
C VAL A 235 -10.92 18.70 -5.06
N LYS A 236 -12.18 18.76 -5.54
CA LYS A 236 -12.68 19.90 -6.32
C LYS A 236 -12.64 21.19 -5.50
N TRP A 237 -13.10 21.14 -4.26
CA TRP A 237 -13.15 22.31 -3.39
C TRP A 237 -11.75 22.80 -3.00
N LEU A 238 -10.85 21.89 -2.62
CA LEU A 238 -9.46 22.24 -2.31
C LEU A 238 -8.73 22.78 -3.53
N ARG A 239 -8.94 22.21 -4.72
CA ARG A 239 -8.34 22.71 -5.96
C ARG A 239 -8.82 24.13 -6.28
N GLN A 240 -10.12 24.39 -6.15
CA GLN A 240 -10.66 25.74 -6.30
C GLN A 240 -10.05 26.72 -5.31
N TYR A 241 -9.86 26.30 -4.06
CA TYR A 241 -9.22 27.12 -3.04
C TYR A 241 -7.75 27.41 -3.37
N TYR A 242 -7.01 26.39 -3.81
CA TYR A 242 -5.60 26.53 -4.22
C TYR A 242 -5.47 27.51 -5.39
N ASP A 243 -6.25 27.32 -6.46
CA ASP A 243 -6.22 28.17 -7.66
C ASP A 243 -6.60 29.63 -7.38
N THR A 244 -7.36 29.90 -6.30
CA THR A 244 -7.82 31.24 -5.93
C THR A 244 -6.90 31.97 -4.94
N HIS A 245 -6.14 31.25 -4.12
CA HIS A 245 -5.38 31.83 -3.00
C HIS A 245 -3.86 31.63 -3.10
N MET A 246 -3.38 30.72 -3.94
CA MET A 246 -1.95 30.46 -4.12
C MET A 246 -1.54 30.95 -5.51
N GLU A 247 -0.55 31.84 -5.57
CA GLU A 247 0.12 32.13 -6.84
C GLU A 247 0.63 30.80 -7.45
N PRO A 248 0.52 30.59 -8.77
CA PRO A 248 0.97 29.36 -9.39
C PRO A 248 2.47 29.22 -9.16
N VAL A 249 2.86 28.27 -8.30
CA VAL A 249 4.24 27.76 -8.26
C VAL A 249 4.56 27.31 -9.67
N ALA A 250 5.52 27.99 -10.30
CA ALA A 250 5.94 27.73 -11.67
C ALA A 250 6.11 26.20 -11.88
N ARG A 251 5.34 25.68 -12.85
CA ARG A 251 5.32 24.26 -13.22
C ARG A 251 6.67 23.79 -13.75
#